data_AF-X0YZ45-F1
#
_entry.id   AF-X0YZ45-F1
#
_cell.length_a   1.000
_cell.length_b   1.000
_cell.length_c   1.000
_cell.angle_alpha   90.00
_cell.angle_beta   90.00
_cell.angle_gamma   90.00
#
_symmetry.space_group_name_H-M   'P 1'
#
loop_
_entity.id
_entity.type
_entity.pdbx_description
1 polymer ?
#
loop_
_entity_poly.entity_id
_entity_poly.type
_entity_poly.pdbx_seq_one_letter_code
_entity_poly.pdbx_strand_id
1 'polypeptide(L)'
;NSPLMDLKEAAERGRQTGSVRSRGAAVRTVIEHWKPTIAAINGIAYGGGLERALSCDIRICSEDATFALAEIKRGLTPVTGLFDLPRLVGLGNAMWLLMSGEPIAAEEALRIGLVSRVVPPEELIPTATRMAEIISENSPLGVRTVKQVARLGVELPRDYAQRLGQSMIDRVWSSEDAREGAAAFAEKRKPVFKGR
;
A
#
# COMPACT_ATOMS: atom_id res chain seq x y z
N ASN A 1 -7.66 -3.80 -15.58
CA ASN A 1 -8.90 -3.09 -15.93
C ASN A 1 -9.12 -1.92 -15.01
N SER A 2 -9.12 -0.71 -15.57
CA SER A 2 -9.42 0.53 -14.84
C SER A 2 -10.93 0.60 -14.55
N PRO A 3 -11.37 1.06 -13.36
CA PRO A 3 -12.79 1.21 -12.99
C PRO A 3 -13.59 2.11 -13.93
N LEU A 4 -12.92 3.06 -14.59
CA LEU A 4 -13.54 3.95 -15.57
C LEU A 4 -13.92 3.23 -16.88
N MET A 5 -13.25 2.11 -17.18
CA MET A 5 -13.54 1.26 -18.34
C MET A 5 -14.83 0.45 -18.12
N ASP A 6 -15.02 -0.11 -16.92
CA ASP A 6 -16.26 -0.81 -16.52
C ASP A 6 -17.49 0.12 -16.53
N LEU A 7 -17.32 1.42 -16.29
CA LEU A 7 -18.42 2.39 -16.27
C LEU A 7 -18.98 2.68 -17.67
N LYS A 8 -18.10 2.75 -18.68
CA LYS A 8 -18.54 2.85 -20.08
C LYS A 8 -19.31 1.59 -20.49
N GLU A 9 -18.79 0.42 -20.13
CA GLU A 9 -19.42 -0.88 -20.45
C GLU A 9 -20.74 -1.09 -19.69
N ALA A 10 -20.87 -0.58 -18.46
CA ALA A 10 -22.12 -0.63 -17.69
C ALA A 10 -23.18 0.34 -18.24
N ALA A 11 -22.78 1.54 -18.65
CA ALA A 11 -23.66 2.51 -19.29
C ALA A 11 -24.21 2.00 -20.64
N GLU A 12 -23.37 1.32 -21.43
CA GLU A 12 -23.76 0.71 -22.72
C GLU A 12 -24.72 -0.49 -22.55
N ARG A 13 -24.66 -1.21 -21.42
CA ARG A 13 -25.44 -2.44 -21.21
C ARG A 13 -26.69 -2.26 -20.36
N GLY A 14 -26.96 -1.06 -19.83
CA GLY A 14 -28.13 -0.80 -18.97
C GLY A 14 -28.22 -1.71 -17.73
N ARG A 15 -27.10 -2.34 -17.33
CA ARG A 15 -27.06 -3.27 -16.19
C ARG A 15 -26.71 -2.50 -14.93
N GLN A 16 -27.36 -2.84 -13.82
CA GLN A 16 -26.85 -2.50 -12.49
C GLN A 16 -25.39 -2.95 -12.42
N THR A 17 -24.48 -2.03 -12.04
CA THR A 17 -23.07 -2.34 -11.88
C THR A 17 -22.94 -3.56 -10.97
N GLY A 18 -22.34 -4.64 -11.49
CA GLY A 18 -22.33 -5.95 -10.84
C GLY A 18 -21.79 -5.95 -9.41
N SER A 19 -22.00 -7.09 -8.72
CA SER A 19 -21.64 -7.33 -7.31
C SER A 19 -20.29 -6.73 -6.89
N VAL A 20 -20.33 -5.82 -5.90
CA VAL A 20 -19.16 -5.19 -5.23
C VAL A 20 -18.14 -6.23 -4.75
N ARG A 21 -18.60 -7.46 -4.49
CA ARG A 21 -17.79 -8.56 -3.95
C ARG A 21 -16.64 -9.00 -4.86
N SER A 22 -16.78 -8.91 -6.19
CA SER A 22 -15.68 -9.27 -7.11
C SER A 22 -14.61 -8.18 -7.20
N ARG A 23 -14.97 -6.91 -6.97
CA ARG A 23 -14.07 -5.75 -7.09
C ARG A 23 -13.11 -5.63 -5.91
N GLY A 24 -13.59 -5.86 -4.69
CA GLY A 24 -12.73 -5.88 -3.48
C GLY A 24 -11.70 -7.02 -3.47
N ALA A 25 -11.97 -8.12 -4.20
CA ALA A 25 -11.10 -9.29 -4.22
C ALA A 25 -9.72 -9.02 -4.85
N ALA A 26 -9.64 -8.20 -5.91
CA ALA A 26 -8.39 -7.91 -6.60
C ALA A 26 -7.46 -6.97 -5.80
N VAL A 27 -8.04 -6.10 -4.97
CA VAL A 27 -7.29 -5.23 -4.04
C VAL A 27 -6.81 -6.03 -2.83
N ARG A 28 -7.65 -6.94 -2.32
CA ARG A 28 -7.29 -7.88 -1.25
C ARG A 28 -6.08 -8.75 -1.61
N THR A 29 -5.85 -9.05 -2.89
CA THR A 29 -4.69 -9.81 -3.37
C THR A 29 -3.34 -9.15 -3.06
N VAL A 30 -3.25 -7.81 -3.00
CA VAL A 30 -2.03 -7.09 -2.64
C VAL A 30 -1.76 -7.17 -1.13
N ILE A 31 -2.85 -7.19 -0.33
CA ILE A 31 -2.80 -7.35 1.12
C ILE A 31 -2.33 -8.76 1.51
N GLU A 32 -2.72 -9.77 0.73
CA GLU A 32 -2.35 -11.18 0.96
C GLU A 32 -0.95 -11.53 0.43
N HIS A 33 -0.26 -10.60 -0.25
CA HIS A 33 1.12 -10.80 -0.70
C HIS A 33 2.13 -10.68 0.44
N TRP A 34 2.94 -11.73 0.58
CA TRP A 34 4.02 -11.85 1.55
C TRP A 34 5.26 -11.00 1.24
N LYS A 35 5.40 -10.53 -0.01
CA LYS A 35 6.46 -9.62 -0.42
C LYS A 35 6.04 -8.16 -0.16
N PRO A 36 6.99 -7.27 0.18
CA PRO A 36 6.76 -5.82 0.18
C PRO A 36 6.30 -5.33 -1.20
N THR A 37 5.41 -4.35 -1.20
CA THR A 37 4.82 -3.78 -2.40
C THR A 37 5.00 -2.27 -2.42
N ILE A 38 5.53 -1.76 -3.53
CA ILE A 38 5.77 -0.34 -3.75
C ILE A 38 4.90 0.10 -4.93
N ALA A 39 4.01 1.06 -4.71
CA ALA A 39 3.30 1.75 -5.78
C ALA A 39 4.15 2.92 -6.27
N ALA A 40 4.61 2.83 -7.53
CA ALA A 40 5.27 3.92 -8.24
C ALA A 40 4.26 4.56 -9.20
N ILE A 41 3.79 5.75 -8.88
CA ILE A 41 2.62 6.36 -9.52
C ILE A 41 3.07 7.47 -10.47
N ASN A 42 2.94 7.22 -11.77
CA ASN A 42 3.27 8.20 -12.81
C ASN A 42 1.99 8.78 -13.41
N GLY A 43 1.62 10.00 -13.00
CA GLY A 43 0.42 10.69 -13.49
C GLY A 43 -0.87 10.32 -12.74
N ILE A 44 -1.96 10.08 -13.49
CA ILE A 44 -3.31 10.02 -12.93
C ILE A 44 -3.58 8.69 -12.20
N ALA A 45 -3.86 8.77 -10.89
CA ALA A 45 -4.31 7.65 -10.07
C ALA A 45 -5.70 7.94 -9.50
N TYR A 46 -6.75 7.57 -10.25
CA TYR A 46 -8.15 7.81 -9.86
C TYR A 46 -8.92 6.51 -9.59
N GLY A 47 -9.87 6.60 -8.67
CA GLY A 47 -10.76 5.51 -8.27
C GLY A 47 -10.00 4.25 -7.90
N GLY A 48 -10.40 3.08 -8.40
CA GLY A 48 -9.68 1.82 -8.19
C GLY A 48 -8.19 1.80 -8.60
N GLY A 49 -7.70 2.74 -9.43
CA GLY A 49 -6.25 2.93 -9.61
C GLY A 49 -5.59 3.43 -8.33
N LEU A 50 -6.21 4.42 -7.67
CA LEU A 50 -5.82 4.88 -6.35
C LEU A 50 -6.05 3.80 -5.29
N GLU A 51 -7.19 3.10 -5.30
CA GLU A 51 -7.45 2.04 -4.31
C GLU A 51 -6.38 0.93 -4.34
N ARG A 52 -5.90 0.56 -5.52
CA ARG A 52 -4.75 -0.35 -5.65
C ARG A 52 -3.49 0.24 -5.05
N ALA A 53 -3.20 1.52 -5.30
CA ALA A 53 -2.05 2.18 -4.69
C ALA A 53 -2.16 2.26 -3.16
N LEU A 54 -3.34 2.52 -2.62
CA LEU A 54 -3.60 2.54 -1.18
C LEU A 54 -3.32 1.19 -0.53
N SER A 55 -3.61 0.09 -1.24
CA SER A 55 -3.35 -1.27 -0.75
C SER A 55 -1.86 -1.66 -0.70
N CYS A 56 -0.98 -0.93 -1.39
CA CYS A 56 0.47 -1.16 -1.35
C CYS A 56 1.08 -0.74 -0.01
N ASP A 57 2.25 -1.30 0.33
CA ASP A 57 2.94 -0.96 1.59
C ASP A 57 3.53 0.46 1.53
N ILE A 58 4.15 0.80 0.39
CA ILE A 58 4.81 2.08 0.16
C ILE A 58 4.22 2.71 -1.09
N ARG A 59 4.03 4.03 -1.08
CA ARG A 59 3.60 4.82 -2.24
C ARG A 59 4.60 5.93 -2.49
N ILE A 60 5.07 6.04 -3.73
CA ILE A 60 5.82 7.18 -4.24
C ILE A 60 5.19 7.62 -5.55
N CYS A 61 5.38 8.88 -5.94
CA CYS A 61 4.82 9.37 -7.19
C CYS A 61 5.74 10.34 -7.92
N SER A 62 5.44 10.55 -9.20
CA SER A 62 6.01 11.65 -9.96
C SER A 62 5.42 12.99 -9.50
N GLU A 63 6.12 14.09 -9.78
CA GLU A 63 5.61 15.46 -9.58
C GLU A 63 4.31 15.72 -10.37
N ASP A 64 4.14 15.06 -11.52
CA ASP A 64 2.96 15.16 -12.38
C ASP A 64 1.75 14.34 -11.89
N ALA A 65 1.88 13.63 -10.76
CA ALA A 65 0.83 12.74 -10.30
C ALA A 65 -0.39 13.48 -9.72
N THR A 66 -1.58 12.96 -10.02
CA THR A 66 -2.85 13.49 -9.51
C THR A 66 -3.72 12.38 -8.96
N PHE A 67 -4.40 12.62 -7.84
CA PHE A 67 -5.10 11.61 -7.07
C PHE A 67 -6.54 12.00 -6.78
N ALA A 68 -7.50 11.08 -6.98
CA ALA A 68 -8.91 11.33 -6.67
C ALA A 68 -9.69 10.03 -6.47
N LEU A 69 -10.60 10.01 -5.49
CA LEU A 69 -11.67 9.02 -5.39
C LEU A 69 -12.99 9.66 -5.87
N ALA A 70 -13.08 9.89 -7.18
CA ALA A 70 -14.15 10.65 -7.82
C ALA A 70 -15.40 9.80 -8.19
N GLU A 71 -15.54 8.62 -7.59
CA GLU A 71 -16.73 7.77 -7.71
C GLU A 71 -18.00 8.49 -7.25
N ILE A 72 -17.90 9.32 -6.20
CA ILE A 72 -19.03 10.06 -5.62
C ILE A 72 -19.67 11.03 -6.63
N LYS A 73 -18.86 11.61 -7.53
CA LYS A 73 -19.32 12.48 -8.62
C LYS A 73 -20.17 11.72 -9.66
N ARG A 74 -20.23 10.40 -9.59
CA ARG A 74 -20.99 9.50 -10.47
C ARG A 74 -22.07 8.72 -9.72
N GLY A 75 -22.42 9.13 -8.49
CA GLY A 75 -23.40 8.44 -7.66
C GLY A 75 -22.93 7.08 -7.12
N LEU A 76 -21.62 6.86 -7.09
CA LEU A 76 -20.99 5.62 -6.61
C LEU A 76 -20.11 5.89 -5.41
N THR A 77 -19.66 4.84 -4.74
CA THR A 77 -18.67 4.95 -3.68
C THR A 77 -17.39 4.19 -4.05
N PRO A 78 -16.23 4.62 -3.55
CA PRO A 78 -15.07 3.75 -3.44
C PRO A 78 -15.43 2.50 -2.63
N VAL A 79 -14.65 1.43 -2.77
CA VAL A 79 -14.89 0.15 -2.10
C VAL A 79 -13.90 -0.03 -0.97
N THR A 80 -12.62 -0.11 -1.30
CA THR A 80 -11.51 -0.30 -0.36
C THR A 80 -10.92 1.02 0.10
N GLY A 81 -10.98 2.06 -0.74
CA GLY A 81 -10.50 3.40 -0.39
C GLY A 81 -11.19 4.03 0.81
N LEU A 82 -12.43 3.62 1.12
CA LEU A 82 -13.17 4.05 2.33
C LEU A 82 -12.47 3.63 3.63
N PHE A 83 -11.74 2.52 3.61
CA PHE A 83 -11.09 1.95 4.78
C PHE A 83 -9.61 2.35 4.82
N ASP A 84 -8.93 2.34 3.66
CA ASP A 84 -7.49 2.56 3.60
C ASP A 84 -7.12 4.04 3.71
N LEU A 85 -7.87 4.93 3.06
CA LEU A 85 -7.51 6.35 3.00
C LEU A 85 -7.48 7.03 4.38
N PRO A 86 -8.49 6.87 5.27
CA PRO A 86 -8.48 7.50 6.59
C PRO A 86 -7.27 7.12 7.46
N ARG A 87 -6.73 5.92 7.27
CA ARG A 87 -5.56 5.42 8.02
C ARG A 87 -4.25 6.04 7.54
N LEU A 88 -4.21 6.49 6.30
CA LEU A 88 -3.02 7.06 5.68
C LEU A 88 -2.95 8.57 5.87
N VAL A 89 -4.06 9.28 5.63
CA VAL A 89 -4.07 10.76 5.61
C VAL A 89 -4.79 11.41 6.78
N GLY A 90 -5.25 10.59 7.73
CA GLY A 90 -6.13 11.00 8.82
C GLY A 90 -7.58 11.20 8.35
N LEU A 91 -8.51 11.11 9.30
CA LEU A 91 -9.95 11.13 8.99
C LEU A 91 -10.37 12.44 8.31
N GLY A 92 -9.89 13.61 8.77
CA GLY A 92 -10.30 14.90 8.20
C GLY A 92 -10.01 15.04 6.70
N ASN A 93 -8.74 14.83 6.30
CA ASN A 93 -8.36 14.87 4.89
C ASN A 93 -9.06 13.79 4.08
N ALA A 94 -9.21 12.58 4.64
CA ALA A 94 -9.91 11.50 3.95
C ALA A 94 -11.38 11.83 3.68
N MET A 95 -12.10 12.40 4.66
CA MET A 95 -13.49 12.81 4.47
C MET A 95 -13.63 13.88 3.40
N TRP A 96 -12.74 14.87 3.37
CA TRP A 96 -12.70 15.87 2.30
C TRP A 96 -12.54 15.22 0.92
N LEU A 97 -11.55 14.35 0.74
CA LEU A 97 -11.28 13.69 -0.54
C LEU A 97 -12.42 12.76 -0.96
N LEU A 98 -12.98 11.98 -0.03
CA LEU A 98 -14.04 11.01 -0.29
C LEU A 98 -15.38 11.68 -0.63
N MET A 99 -15.71 12.78 0.05
CA MET A 99 -16.99 13.47 -0.14
C MET A 99 -16.97 14.47 -1.29
N SER A 100 -15.84 15.16 -1.50
CA SER A 100 -15.71 16.12 -2.60
C SER A 100 -15.43 15.44 -3.93
N GLY A 101 -14.68 14.33 -3.92
CA GLY A 101 -14.14 13.72 -5.14
C GLY A 101 -13.24 14.67 -5.94
N GLU A 102 -12.70 15.71 -5.30
CA GLU A 102 -11.76 16.65 -5.92
C GLU A 102 -10.38 16.02 -6.04
N PRO A 103 -9.66 16.29 -7.15
CA PRO A 103 -8.31 15.80 -7.32
C PRO A 103 -7.33 16.63 -6.49
N ILE A 104 -6.29 15.96 -5.98
CA ILE A 104 -5.12 16.60 -5.38
C ILE A 104 -3.86 16.31 -6.20
N ALA A 105 -2.94 17.27 -6.22
CA ALA A 105 -1.64 17.14 -6.86
C ALA A 105 -0.63 16.41 -5.95
N ALA A 106 0.53 16.05 -6.52
CA ALA A 106 1.60 15.33 -5.83
C ALA A 106 2.09 16.01 -4.55
N GLU A 107 2.22 17.34 -4.56
CA GLU A 107 2.67 18.10 -3.38
C GLU A 107 1.71 17.96 -2.21
N GLU A 108 0.41 18.11 -2.47
CA GLU A 108 -0.63 17.94 -1.45
C GLU A 108 -0.68 16.48 -0.97
N ALA A 109 -0.56 15.51 -1.88
CA ALA A 109 -0.49 14.10 -1.54
C ALA A 109 0.68 13.79 -0.59
N LEU A 110 1.84 14.43 -0.77
CA LEU A 110 2.97 14.31 0.14
C LEU A 110 2.66 14.96 1.50
N ARG A 111 2.13 16.19 1.48
CA ARG A 111 1.82 16.97 2.69
C ARG A 111 0.87 16.24 3.63
N ILE A 112 -0.14 15.57 3.08
CA ILE A 112 -1.14 14.82 3.87
C ILE A 112 -0.72 13.37 4.19
N GLY A 113 0.44 12.91 3.73
CA GLY A 113 0.93 11.56 3.98
C GLY A 113 0.33 10.46 3.09
N LEU A 114 -0.31 10.81 1.97
CA LEU A 114 -0.81 9.84 0.99
C LEU A 114 0.34 9.09 0.31
N VAL A 115 1.41 9.82 -0.04
CA VAL A 115 2.65 9.30 -0.59
C VAL A 115 3.82 9.63 0.32
N SER A 116 4.87 8.80 0.30
CA SER A 116 6.07 8.99 1.12
C SER A 116 7.17 9.77 0.40
N ARG A 117 7.09 9.91 -0.93
CA ARG A 117 8.05 10.66 -1.74
C ARG A 117 7.44 11.11 -3.05
N VAL A 118 7.83 12.31 -3.47
CA VAL A 118 7.59 12.88 -4.80
C VAL A 118 8.94 13.04 -5.49
N VAL A 119 9.05 12.65 -6.76
CA VAL A 119 10.29 12.74 -7.54
C VAL A 119 9.98 13.16 -8.99
N PRO A 120 10.97 13.63 -9.77
CA PRO A 120 10.79 13.81 -11.20
C PRO A 120 10.33 12.51 -11.90
N PRO A 121 9.52 12.58 -12.96
CA PRO A 121 9.00 11.40 -13.66
C PRO A 121 10.07 10.36 -14.06
N GLU A 122 11.23 10.82 -14.51
CA GLU A 122 12.37 10.00 -14.92
C GLU A 122 13.04 9.25 -13.74
N GLU A 123 12.95 9.79 -12.53
CA GLU A 123 13.53 9.20 -11.31
C GLU A 123 12.57 8.28 -10.57
N LEU A 124 11.31 8.20 -11.00
CA LEU A 124 10.27 7.44 -10.30
C LEU A 124 10.59 5.94 -10.20
N ILE A 125 10.88 5.29 -11.33
CA ILE A 125 11.22 3.86 -11.35
C ILE A 125 12.59 3.60 -10.70
N PRO A 126 13.67 4.35 -11.02
CA PRO A 126 14.94 4.23 -10.31
C PRO A 126 14.80 4.32 -8.78
N THR A 127 13.98 5.26 -8.29
CA THR A 127 13.72 5.43 -6.86
C THR A 127 12.98 4.23 -6.27
N ALA A 128 11.92 3.75 -6.94
CA ALA A 128 11.17 2.57 -6.50
C ALA A 128 12.07 1.32 -6.43
N THR A 129 12.91 1.11 -7.44
CA THR A 129 13.85 -0.01 -7.50
C THR A 129 14.87 0.07 -6.38
N ARG A 130 15.46 1.25 -6.14
CA ARG A 130 16.41 1.45 -5.02
C ARG A 130 15.77 1.16 -3.67
N MET A 131 14.52 1.56 -3.46
CA MET A 131 13.77 1.20 -2.25
C MET A 131 13.59 -0.32 -2.12
N ALA A 132 13.24 -1.00 -3.22
CA ALA A 132 13.10 -2.45 -3.23
C ALA A 132 14.43 -3.16 -2.93
N GLU A 133 15.54 -2.67 -3.49
CA GLU A 133 16.89 -3.18 -3.24
C GLU A 133 17.26 -3.05 -1.75
N ILE A 134 17.09 -1.87 -1.16
CA ILE A 134 17.32 -1.64 0.28
C ILE A 134 16.50 -2.60 1.13
N ILE A 135 15.21 -2.80 0.80
CA ILE A 135 14.36 -3.72 1.54
C ILE A 135 14.86 -5.17 1.38
N SER A 136 15.32 -5.55 0.18
CA SER A 136 15.81 -6.90 -0.13
C SER A 136 17.14 -7.26 0.56
N GLU A 137 17.92 -6.27 1.03
CA GLU A 137 19.12 -6.50 1.84
C GLU A 137 18.79 -6.97 3.28
N ASN A 138 17.54 -6.87 3.72
CA ASN A 138 17.11 -7.28 5.06
C ASN A 138 16.66 -8.75 5.12
N SER A 139 16.56 -9.32 6.33
CA SER A 139 16.06 -10.70 6.51
C SER A 139 14.68 -10.88 5.87
N PRO A 140 14.49 -11.84 4.96
CA PRO A 140 13.20 -12.11 4.34
C PRO A 140 12.10 -12.45 5.37
N LEU A 141 12.45 -13.20 6.43
CA LEU A 141 11.52 -13.49 7.53
C LEU A 141 11.17 -12.24 8.32
N GLY A 142 12.17 -11.40 8.61
CA GLY A 142 11.97 -10.12 9.29
C GLY A 142 11.04 -9.18 8.52
N VAL A 143 11.35 -8.95 7.24
CA VAL A 143 10.56 -8.08 6.35
C VAL A 143 9.11 -8.53 6.25
N ARG A 144 8.88 -9.84 6.03
CA ARG A 144 7.53 -10.41 5.97
C ARG A 144 6.77 -10.20 7.28
N THR A 145 7.42 -10.47 8.41
CA THR A 145 6.82 -10.35 9.74
C THR A 145 6.47 -8.90 10.06
N VAL A 146 7.38 -7.96 9.78
CA VAL A 146 7.14 -6.52 9.94
C VAL A 146 5.90 -6.10 9.17
N LYS A 147 5.81 -6.44 7.87
CA LYS A 147 4.64 -6.12 7.04
C LYS A 147 3.34 -6.65 7.66
N GLN A 148 3.32 -7.93 8.03
CA GLN A 148 2.10 -8.59 8.51
C GLN A 148 1.66 -8.03 9.87
N VAL A 149 2.56 -7.97 10.84
CA VAL A 149 2.22 -7.53 12.20
C VAL A 149 1.91 -6.04 12.24
N ALA A 150 2.64 -5.20 11.50
CA ALA A 150 2.35 -3.77 11.44
C ALA A 150 0.96 -3.51 10.84
N ARG A 151 0.58 -4.22 9.76
CA ARG A 151 -0.78 -4.10 9.19
C ARG A 151 -1.86 -4.56 10.17
N LEU A 152 -1.65 -5.66 10.90
CA LEU A 152 -2.57 -6.07 11.97
C LEU A 152 -2.72 -4.99 13.05
N GLY A 153 -1.62 -4.33 13.42
CA GLY A 153 -1.61 -3.26 14.41
C GLY A 153 -2.40 -2.01 14.02
N VAL A 154 -2.65 -1.81 12.73
CA VAL A 154 -3.50 -0.73 12.22
C VAL A 154 -5.00 -1.11 12.24
N GLU A 155 -5.30 -2.40 12.08
CA GLU A 155 -6.68 -2.91 11.99
C GLU A 155 -7.27 -3.33 13.34
N LEU A 156 -6.44 -3.70 14.30
CA LEU A 156 -6.85 -4.31 15.56
C LEU A 156 -6.32 -3.52 16.77
N PRO A 157 -6.99 -3.60 17.93
CA PRO A 157 -6.41 -3.13 19.17
C PRO A 157 -5.06 -3.81 19.42
N ARG A 158 -4.11 -3.05 19.97
CA ARG A 158 -2.70 -3.47 20.16
C ARG A 158 -2.57 -4.89 20.72
N ASP A 159 -3.29 -5.21 21.79
CA ASP A 159 -3.16 -6.51 22.47
C ASP A 159 -3.59 -7.68 21.58
N TYR A 160 -4.62 -7.48 20.74
CA TYR A 160 -5.07 -8.49 19.78
C TYR A 160 -4.05 -8.65 18.65
N ALA A 161 -3.56 -7.53 18.10
CA ALA A 161 -2.53 -7.55 17.05
C ALA A 161 -1.24 -8.24 17.55
N GLN A 162 -0.81 -7.94 18.78
CA GLN A 162 0.36 -8.56 19.40
C GLN A 162 0.15 -10.07 19.58
N ARG A 163 -0.98 -10.50 20.14
CA ARG A 163 -1.27 -11.93 20.33
C ARG A 163 -1.30 -12.70 19.00
N LEU A 164 -1.89 -12.13 17.95
CA LEU A 164 -1.93 -12.75 16.62
C LEU A 164 -0.55 -12.76 15.94
N GLY A 165 0.25 -11.72 16.15
CA GLY A 165 1.59 -11.59 15.58
C GLY A 165 2.70 -12.31 16.35
N GLN A 166 2.45 -12.71 17.61
CA GLN A 166 3.49 -13.18 18.53
C GLN A 166 4.26 -14.38 17.96
N SER A 167 3.57 -15.38 17.41
CA SER A 167 4.23 -16.56 16.83
C SER A 167 5.09 -16.22 15.60
N MET A 168 4.71 -15.20 14.82
CA MET A 168 5.51 -14.72 13.69
C MET A 168 6.77 -14.02 14.20
N ILE A 169 6.63 -13.20 15.25
CA ILE A 169 7.74 -12.52 15.92
C ILE A 169 8.71 -13.55 16.49
N ASP A 170 8.23 -14.48 17.31
CA ASP A 170 9.05 -15.52 17.96
C ASP A 170 9.85 -16.32 16.92
N ARG A 171 9.22 -16.66 15.79
CA ARG A 171 9.88 -17.34 14.67
C ARG A 171 11.05 -16.54 14.10
N VAL A 172 10.93 -15.21 13.99
CA VAL A 172 12.05 -14.35 13.56
C VAL A 172 13.15 -14.38 14.62
N TRP A 173 12.82 -14.19 15.89
CA TRP A 173 13.81 -14.13 16.97
C TRP A 173 14.55 -15.45 17.20
N SER A 174 13.94 -16.60 16.88
CA SER A 174 14.59 -17.92 16.97
C SER A 174 15.28 -18.39 15.68
N SER A 175 15.22 -17.60 14.60
CA SER A 175 15.69 -18.00 13.26
C SER A 175 17.21 -18.16 13.14
N GLU A 176 17.68 -18.78 12.05
CA GLU A 176 19.10 -18.71 11.66
C GLU A 176 19.46 -17.28 11.28
N ASP A 177 18.55 -16.56 10.60
CA ASP A 177 18.75 -15.17 10.19
C ASP A 177 19.01 -14.22 11.38
N ALA A 178 18.34 -14.41 12.52
CA ALA A 178 18.57 -13.60 13.72
C ALA A 178 19.98 -13.83 14.31
N ARG A 179 20.41 -15.09 14.36
CA ARG A 179 21.77 -15.46 14.80
C ARG A 179 22.83 -14.89 13.85
N GLU A 180 22.61 -15.01 12.56
CA GLU A 180 23.47 -14.43 11.52
C GLU A 180 23.53 -12.90 11.60
N GLY A 181 22.39 -12.24 11.80
CA GLY A 181 22.35 -10.78 11.96
C GLY A 181 23.18 -10.31 13.16
N ALA A 182 23.08 -11.00 14.30
CA ALA A 182 23.89 -10.70 15.48
C ALA A 182 25.40 -10.94 15.24
N ALA A 183 25.76 -12.06 14.60
CA ALA A 183 27.14 -12.39 14.27
C ALA A 183 27.75 -11.39 13.28
N ALA A 184 27.06 -11.12 12.17
CA ALA A 184 27.50 -10.18 11.15
C ALA A 184 27.70 -8.75 11.71
N PHE A 185 26.82 -8.32 12.62
CA PHE A 185 26.96 -7.05 13.31
C PHE A 185 28.21 -7.00 14.18
N ALA A 186 28.46 -8.04 15.00
CA ALA A 186 29.65 -8.13 15.84
C ALA A 186 30.95 -8.16 15.00
N GLU A 187 30.91 -8.85 13.86
CA GLU A 187 32.04 -9.00 12.93
C GLU A 187 32.19 -7.83 11.94
N LYS A 188 31.29 -6.83 11.96
CA LYS A 188 31.27 -5.68 11.04
C LYS A 188 31.25 -6.07 9.56
N ARG A 189 30.53 -7.14 9.22
CA ARG A 189 30.34 -7.62 7.85
C ARG A 189 28.88 -7.53 7.43
N LYS A 190 28.61 -7.67 6.13
CA LYS A 190 27.23 -7.80 5.63
C LYS A 190 26.66 -9.18 6.04
N PRO A 191 25.42 -9.25 6.54
CA PRO A 191 24.75 -10.51 6.85
C PRO A 191 24.32 -11.24 5.57
N VAL A 192 24.25 -12.57 5.64
CA VAL A 192 23.73 -13.44 4.57
C VAL A 192 22.47 -14.14 5.05
N PHE A 193 21.32 -13.54 4.77
CA PHE A 193 20.02 -14.09 5.18
C PHE A 193 19.54 -15.20 4.24
N LYS A 194 18.99 -16.27 4.83
CA LYS A 194 18.47 -17.45 4.13
C LYS A 194 16.96 -17.61 4.28
N GLY A 195 16.32 -16.80 5.12
CA GLY A 195 14.87 -16.84 5.31
C GLY A 195 14.37 -18.04 6.12
N ARG A 196 15.18 -18.54 7.05
CA ARG A 196 14.87 -19.68 7.92
C ARG A 196 15.40 -19.48 9.33
#